data_AF-A0A1V9ZG79-F1
#
_entry.id   AF-A0A1V9ZG79-F1
#
_cell.length_a   1.000
_cell.length_b   1.000
_cell.length_c   1.000
_cell.angle_alpha   90.00
_cell.angle_beta   90.00
_cell.angle_gamma   90.00
#
_symmetry.space_group_name_H-M   'P 1'
#
loop_
_entity.id
_entity.type
_entity.pdbx_description
1 polymer ?
#
loop_
_entity_poly.entity_id
_entity_poly.type
_entity_poly.pdbx_seq_one_letter_code
_entity_poly.pdbx_strand_id
1 'polypeptide(L)'
;MLFASRQSPGRPKKPEAEHIVAQQANSRIPVRRARPSTPATVDVDDPSDGPEAHCSPPSPSHAVDKSASAVDVETTAEAQILASLDTVTNELRGAAAVAIARTDVHAAQVRALEVLLAATTARLDRLREGVYDTVATCFLHELHLGRNALADCMTAATTSDDTALAWIRACLSQRLLNDPQYTPPAPVTADTVVLYMENPVLFHAGVLLDAEDNLAPPSVVLEAPAIASLVGARYQPAFLDRSAQLRRCFRTIFRRLSVASHAVKVVLAHPPCWTPRDRERVLQLLFQELRVPAVLAATTAEVLLRATGHRSGVVVDVGPYATTIVPIYDDCTVAHAVVRVPGGDDRLVEGTWHFLRVDGAFTSLPDEEAQFDFAQHLAATRSFVAYDADRERAMPTVECLVEWQGASLRLPSQRALFEGPELLFQPVGDDGVSLPEALLAVLDRCSPTVHLELLSAVVLHGHATRLPGFKRRLARELVLRRHDLLGRLRFCEPATTGYASACTVGRFGDAWITQ
;
A
#
# COMPACT_ATOMS: atom_id res chain seq x y z
N MET A 1 11.76 59.69 19.42
CA MET A 1 11.07 59.73 20.74
C MET A 1 10.19 58.49 20.83
N LEU A 2 10.17 57.60 21.82
CA LEU A 2 10.81 57.33 23.13
C LEU A 2 10.63 55.80 23.30
N PHE A 3 11.69 54.99 23.30
CA PHE A 3 12.30 54.26 24.44
C PHE A 3 11.39 53.61 25.52
N ALA A 4 11.88 52.41 25.95
CA ALA A 4 11.58 51.59 27.13
C ALA A 4 10.43 50.56 26.98
N SER A 5 10.48 49.32 27.47
CA SER A 5 11.31 48.68 28.50
C SER A 5 11.22 47.14 28.35
N ARG A 6 12.33 46.42 28.60
CA ARG A 6 12.39 44.97 28.79
C ARG A 6 11.98 44.60 30.22
N GLN A 7 11.12 43.61 30.40
CA GLN A 7 11.07 42.80 31.63
C GLN A 7 10.77 41.33 31.29
N SER A 8 11.60 40.46 31.85
CA SER A 8 11.42 39.00 31.93
C SER A 8 10.49 38.64 33.09
N PRO A 9 9.80 37.50 33.00
CA PRO A 9 9.91 36.48 34.05
C PRO A 9 10.00 35.08 33.41
N GLY A 10 10.79 34.12 33.89
CA GLY A 10 10.60 33.43 35.17
C GLY A 10 10.36 31.94 34.87
N ARG A 11 11.39 31.10 35.05
CA ARG A 11 11.34 29.63 34.93
C ARG A 11 10.29 29.04 35.88
N PRO A 12 9.38 28.14 35.44
CA PRO A 12 8.60 27.32 36.37
C PRO A 12 9.39 26.07 36.80
N LYS A 13 9.33 25.81 38.12
CA LYS A 13 9.89 24.67 38.84
C LYS A 13 9.11 23.38 38.55
N LYS A 14 9.82 22.24 38.48
CA LYS A 14 9.26 20.88 38.54
C LYS A 14 8.56 20.65 39.89
N PRO A 15 7.42 19.94 39.95
CA PRO A 15 6.93 19.33 41.17
C PRO A 15 7.51 17.91 41.35
N GLU A 16 7.83 17.62 42.60
CA GLU A 16 8.36 16.37 43.13
C GLU A 16 7.32 15.25 43.11
N ALA A 17 7.76 14.02 42.87
CA ALA A 17 6.95 12.82 42.92
C ALA A 17 6.90 12.29 44.36
N GLU A 18 5.72 12.28 44.96
CA GLU A 18 5.47 11.62 46.24
C GLU A 18 5.40 10.09 46.05
N HIS A 19 6.28 9.40 46.77
CA HIS A 19 6.24 7.97 47.01
C HIS A 19 5.01 7.60 47.85
N ILE A 20 4.19 6.67 47.35
CA ILE A 20 3.30 5.87 48.20
C ILE A 20 3.61 4.39 47.97
N VAL A 21 4.21 3.81 49.00
CA VAL A 21 4.40 2.37 49.22
C VAL A 21 3.24 1.87 50.07
N ALA A 22 2.50 0.86 49.59
CA ALA A 22 1.69 -0.04 50.41
C ALA A 22 1.49 -1.34 49.60
N GLN A 23 2.31 -2.36 49.85
CA GLN A 23 2.09 -3.44 50.82
C GLN A 23 1.31 -4.62 50.24
N GLN A 24 2.08 -5.72 50.10
CA GLN A 24 1.66 -7.08 49.83
C GLN A 24 0.72 -7.61 50.91
N ALA A 25 -0.30 -8.36 50.50
CA ALA A 25 -0.96 -9.35 51.35
C ALA A 25 -0.85 -10.74 50.70
N ASN A 26 -0.09 -11.59 51.39
CA ASN A 26 0.07 -13.02 51.15
C ASN A 26 -1.24 -13.78 51.38
N SER A 27 -1.54 -14.75 50.51
CA SER A 27 -2.21 -15.97 50.93
C SER A 27 -1.49 -17.18 50.35
N ARG A 28 -0.70 -17.84 51.20
CA ARG A 28 -0.08 -19.15 51.00
C ARG A 28 -1.08 -20.24 51.34
N ILE A 29 -1.21 -21.27 50.50
CA ILE A 29 -1.34 -22.68 50.95
C ILE A 29 -0.45 -23.54 50.03
N PRO A 30 0.38 -24.46 50.57
CA PRO A 30 1.44 -25.18 49.84
C PRO A 30 1.10 -26.65 49.57
N VAL A 31 1.61 -27.26 48.47
CA VAL A 31 2.08 -28.67 48.50
C VAL A 31 3.25 -28.87 47.50
N ARG A 32 4.29 -29.52 48.02
CA ARG A 32 5.60 -29.97 47.50
C ARG A 32 5.59 -30.65 46.11
N ARG A 33 6.46 -30.21 45.19
CA ARG A 33 7.82 -30.74 44.82
C ARG A 33 7.83 -32.11 44.11
N ALA A 34 8.22 -32.08 42.82
CA ALA A 34 9.36 -32.84 42.29
C ALA A 34 9.93 -32.13 41.03
N ARG A 35 11.23 -31.86 41.06
CA ARG A 35 12.16 -31.50 39.97
C ARG A 35 13.21 -32.63 39.95
N PRO A 36 14.17 -32.73 38.99
CA PRO A 36 14.45 -31.92 37.79
C PRO A 36 14.57 -32.86 36.55
N SER A 37 15.10 -32.57 35.35
CA SER A 37 16.08 -31.61 34.83
C SER A 37 16.01 -31.59 33.29
N THR A 38 16.28 -30.42 32.73
CA THR A 38 16.61 -30.06 31.35
C THR A 38 17.75 -30.89 30.72
N PRO A 39 17.78 -31.07 29.39
CA PRO A 39 19.01 -31.24 28.63
C PRO A 39 19.44 -29.93 27.98
N ALA A 40 20.76 -29.69 27.94
CA ALA A 40 21.37 -28.64 27.16
C ALA A 40 22.65 -29.17 26.50
N THR A 41 22.78 -28.78 25.23
CA THR A 41 24.00 -28.46 24.48
C THR A 41 24.98 -29.59 24.12
N VAL A 42 25.03 -29.80 22.81
CA VAL A 42 26.15 -30.32 22.03
C VAL A 42 27.08 -29.14 21.74
N ASP A 43 28.38 -29.33 21.95
CA ASP A 43 29.44 -28.60 21.25
C ASP A 43 30.46 -29.63 20.73
N VAL A 44 30.89 -29.40 19.50
CA VAL A 44 31.94 -30.10 18.75
C VAL A 44 33.10 -29.11 18.62
N ASP A 45 34.34 -29.57 18.80
CA ASP A 45 35.49 -29.27 17.92
C ASP A 45 36.79 -29.97 18.38
N ASP A 46 37.29 -30.85 17.49
CA ASP A 46 38.68 -31.13 17.01
C ASP A 46 39.90 -31.24 17.98
N PRO A 47 41.10 -31.75 17.57
CA PRO A 47 41.52 -32.38 16.30
C PRO A 47 42.48 -33.62 16.41
N SER A 48 42.81 -34.21 15.25
CA SER A 48 44.10 -34.80 14.80
C SER A 48 44.90 -35.83 15.64
N ASP A 49 45.12 -37.03 15.08
CA ASP A 49 46.44 -37.59 14.66
C ASP A 49 46.38 -39.12 14.48
N GLY A 50 46.98 -39.64 13.40
CA GLY A 50 47.16 -41.10 13.16
C GLY A 50 48.42 -41.65 13.84
N PRO A 51 49.03 -42.76 13.36
CA PRO A 51 48.48 -44.00 12.79
C PRO A 51 49.11 -45.26 13.45
N GLU A 52 48.89 -46.44 12.84
CA GLU A 52 49.68 -47.69 12.95
C GLU A 52 49.40 -48.68 14.10
N ALA A 53 48.98 -49.91 13.77
CA ALA A 53 49.91 -51.04 13.64
C ALA A 53 49.17 -52.37 13.38
N HIS A 54 49.69 -53.10 12.39
CA HIS A 54 49.36 -54.49 12.07
C HIS A 54 49.69 -55.46 13.21
N CYS A 55 48.87 -56.49 13.45
CA CYS A 55 49.37 -57.88 13.49
C CYS A 55 48.24 -58.91 13.41
N SER A 56 48.37 -59.84 12.46
CA SER A 56 47.49 -60.99 12.22
C SER A 56 47.86 -62.19 13.15
N PRO A 57 47.23 -63.38 13.04
CA PRO A 57 46.55 -64.07 14.15
C PRO A 57 47.32 -65.30 14.67
N PRO A 58 46.71 -66.10 15.56
CA PRO A 58 46.64 -67.54 15.23
C PRO A 58 45.29 -68.20 15.57
N SER A 59 44.95 -69.18 14.74
CA SER A 59 43.83 -70.14 14.86
C SER A 59 44.28 -71.41 15.64
N PRO A 60 43.46 -72.47 15.74
CA PRO A 60 42.23 -72.61 16.53
C PRO A 60 42.34 -73.82 17.51
N SER A 61 41.43 -73.95 18.48
CA SER A 61 41.16 -75.27 19.07
C SER A 61 39.70 -75.40 19.52
N HIS A 62 39.16 -76.58 19.22
CA HIS A 62 37.77 -77.01 19.36
C HIS A 62 37.32 -77.20 20.82
N ALA A 63 36.10 -76.79 21.13
CA ALA A 63 35.17 -77.56 21.94
C ALA A 63 33.73 -77.10 21.65
N VAL A 64 32.95 -77.97 21.03
CA VAL A 64 31.52 -77.79 20.75
C VAL A 64 30.75 -78.34 21.94
N ASP A 65 30.05 -77.47 22.67
CA ASP A 65 28.99 -77.89 23.60
C ASP A 65 27.62 -77.71 22.92
N LYS A 66 26.94 -78.85 22.70
CA LYS A 66 25.64 -78.96 22.05
C LYS A 66 24.53 -78.76 23.09
N SER A 67 24.14 -77.52 23.33
CA SER A 67 22.87 -77.21 24.01
C SER A 67 22.24 -75.86 23.64
N ALA A 68 22.75 -75.14 22.64
CA ALA A 68 22.26 -73.80 22.25
C ALA A 68 21.30 -73.77 21.03
N SER A 69 21.16 -74.85 20.27
CA SER A 69 20.58 -74.78 18.91
C SER A 69 19.05 -74.69 18.82
N ALA A 70 18.32 -74.74 19.93
CA ALA A 70 16.85 -74.59 19.93
C ALA A 70 16.39 -73.19 20.38
N VAL A 71 17.15 -72.54 21.26
CA VAL A 71 16.83 -71.18 21.75
C VAL A 71 17.19 -70.12 20.70
N ASP A 72 18.27 -70.32 19.95
CA ASP A 72 18.76 -69.34 18.97
C ASP A 72 17.83 -69.15 17.76
N VAL A 73 17.12 -70.20 17.31
CA VAL A 73 16.23 -70.16 16.14
C VAL A 73 14.92 -69.43 16.44
N GLU A 74 14.37 -69.60 17.65
CA GLU A 74 13.20 -68.82 18.10
C GLU A 74 13.53 -67.34 18.24
N THR A 75 14.69 -66.99 18.83
CA THR A 75 15.12 -65.58 18.94
C THR A 75 15.48 -64.93 17.61
N THR A 76 16.01 -65.68 16.62
CA THR A 76 16.27 -65.11 15.29
C THR A 76 15.00 -64.94 14.46
N ALA A 77 14.04 -65.86 14.58
CA ALA A 77 12.72 -65.71 13.98
C ALA A 77 11.95 -64.53 14.59
N GLU A 78 11.98 -64.37 15.91
CA GLU A 78 11.39 -63.20 16.60
C GLU A 78 12.06 -61.89 16.17
N ALA A 79 13.39 -61.84 16.06
CA ALA A 79 14.10 -60.65 15.59
C ALA A 79 13.74 -60.27 14.14
N GLN A 80 13.55 -61.26 13.26
CA GLN A 80 13.09 -61.01 11.88
C GLN A 80 11.62 -60.53 11.83
N ILE A 81 10.76 -61.06 12.70
CA ILE A 81 9.37 -60.61 12.81
C ILE A 81 9.32 -59.18 13.34
N LEU A 82 10.13 -58.81 14.34
CA LEU A 82 10.18 -57.45 14.87
C LEU A 82 10.73 -56.45 13.83
N ALA A 83 11.79 -56.82 13.10
CA ALA A 83 12.34 -55.97 12.04
C ALA A 83 11.34 -55.75 10.89
N SER A 84 10.61 -56.79 10.49
CA SER A 84 9.55 -56.65 9.48
C SER A 84 8.37 -55.81 10.00
N LEU A 85 8.01 -55.93 11.28
CA LEU A 85 6.99 -55.08 11.91
C LEU A 85 7.41 -53.60 11.95
N ASP A 86 8.67 -53.30 12.28
CA ASP A 86 9.19 -51.94 12.28
C ASP A 86 9.19 -51.32 10.87
N THR A 87 9.51 -52.15 9.86
CA THR A 87 9.47 -51.72 8.46
C THR A 87 8.05 -51.36 8.03
N VAL A 88 7.08 -52.24 8.30
CA VAL A 88 5.66 -51.99 8.01
C VAL A 88 5.11 -50.79 8.79
N THR A 89 5.55 -50.61 10.04
CA THR A 89 5.12 -49.48 10.88
C THR A 89 5.65 -48.15 10.32
N ASN A 90 6.88 -48.12 9.81
CA ASN A 90 7.44 -46.93 9.17
C ASN A 90 6.76 -46.61 7.84
N GLU A 91 6.42 -47.62 7.03
CA GLU A 91 5.64 -47.44 5.80
C GLU A 91 4.24 -46.89 6.09
N LEU A 92 3.56 -47.40 7.12
CA LEU A 92 2.25 -46.90 7.57
C LEU A 92 2.33 -45.45 8.08
N ARG A 93 3.38 -45.07 8.79
CA ARG A 93 3.62 -43.67 9.19
C ARG A 93 3.84 -42.76 7.99
N GLY A 94 4.61 -43.22 6.99
CA GLY A 94 4.81 -42.50 5.74
C GLY A 94 3.50 -42.29 4.97
N ALA A 95 2.68 -43.34 4.85
CA ALA A 95 1.37 -43.25 4.22
C ALA A 95 0.42 -42.31 4.97
N ALA A 96 0.44 -42.31 6.31
CA ALA A 96 -0.35 -41.40 7.13
C ALA A 96 0.09 -39.93 6.95
N ALA A 97 1.41 -39.66 6.89
CA ALA A 97 1.92 -38.31 6.64
C ALA A 97 1.51 -37.78 5.26
N VAL A 98 1.55 -38.64 4.23
CA VAL A 98 1.07 -38.28 2.88
C VAL A 98 -0.44 -38.04 2.87
N ALA A 99 -1.22 -38.83 3.61
CA ALA A 99 -2.66 -38.62 3.74
C ALA A 99 -2.99 -37.28 4.42
N ILE A 100 -2.28 -36.92 5.49
CA ILE A 100 -2.42 -35.62 6.18
C ILE A 100 -2.06 -34.46 5.26
N ALA A 101 -0.93 -34.55 4.56
CA ALA A 101 -0.52 -33.52 3.60
C ALA A 101 -1.56 -33.35 2.47
N ARG A 102 -2.17 -34.45 2.00
CA ARG A 102 -3.23 -34.40 0.99
C ARG A 102 -4.50 -33.74 1.53
N THR A 103 -4.88 -34.00 2.78
CA THR A 103 -6.03 -33.33 3.41
C THR A 103 -5.77 -31.83 3.61
N ASP A 104 -4.54 -31.43 3.96
CA ASP A 104 -4.18 -30.02 4.14
C ASP A 104 -4.18 -29.25 2.83
N VAL A 105 -3.66 -29.85 1.75
CA VAL A 105 -3.71 -29.29 0.40
C VAL A 105 -5.15 -29.16 -0.07
N HIS A 106 -6.00 -30.16 0.16
CA HIS A 106 -7.40 -30.10 -0.21
C HIS A 106 -8.16 -29.02 0.59
N ALA A 107 -7.90 -28.90 1.88
CA ALA A 107 -8.46 -27.84 2.72
C ALA A 107 -8.00 -26.44 2.27
N ALA A 108 -6.74 -26.30 1.82
CA ALA A 108 -6.24 -25.04 1.26
C ALA A 108 -6.91 -24.69 -0.08
N GLN A 109 -7.14 -25.68 -0.94
CA GLN A 109 -7.86 -25.50 -2.20
C GLN A 109 -9.32 -25.08 -1.98
N VAL A 110 -10.01 -25.69 -1.03
CA VAL A 110 -11.38 -25.32 -0.66
C VAL A 110 -11.44 -23.88 -0.14
N ARG A 111 -10.53 -23.49 0.76
CA ARG A 111 -10.45 -22.09 1.25
C ARG A 111 -10.19 -21.09 0.11
N ALA A 112 -9.34 -21.43 -0.86
CA ALA A 112 -9.07 -20.57 -2.00
C ALA A 112 -10.32 -20.38 -2.89
N LEU A 113 -11.10 -21.44 -3.09
CA LEU A 113 -12.36 -21.39 -3.84
C LEU A 113 -13.44 -20.57 -3.10
N GLU A 114 -13.54 -20.71 -1.78
CA GLU A 114 -14.46 -19.90 -0.95
C GLU A 114 -14.14 -18.40 -1.03
N VAL A 115 -12.85 -18.03 -1.00
CA VAL A 115 -12.41 -16.63 -1.15
C VAL A 115 -12.76 -16.09 -2.55
N LEU A 116 -12.55 -16.87 -3.60
CA LEU A 116 -12.91 -16.48 -4.97
C LEU A 116 -14.42 -16.32 -5.15
N LEU A 117 -15.22 -17.22 -4.56
CA LEU A 117 -16.69 -17.15 -4.60
C LEU A 117 -17.21 -15.91 -3.85
N ALA A 118 -16.66 -15.62 -2.66
CA ALA A 118 -17.00 -14.42 -1.90
C ALA A 118 -16.65 -13.13 -2.66
N ALA A 119 -15.48 -13.08 -3.32
CA ALA A 119 -15.04 -11.93 -4.09
C ALA A 119 -15.91 -11.68 -5.34
N THR A 120 -16.33 -12.75 -6.03
CA THR A 120 -17.21 -12.67 -7.20
C THR A 120 -18.64 -12.28 -6.82
N THR A 121 -19.16 -12.80 -5.72
CA THR A 121 -20.49 -12.43 -5.20
C THR A 121 -20.52 -10.96 -4.79
N ALA A 122 -19.50 -10.48 -4.06
CA ALA A 122 -19.39 -9.06 -3.71
C ALA A 122 -19.18 -8.13 -4.92
N ARG A 123 -18.62 -8.64 -6.02
CA ARG A 123 -18.53 -7.87 -7.28
C ARG A 123 -19.89 -7.76 -7.97
N LEU A 124 -20.67 -8.84 -7.99
CA LEU A 124 -22.04 -8.84 -8.51
C LEU A 124 -22.96 -7.93 -7.71
N ASP A 125 -22.86 -7.95 -6.37
CA ASP A 125 -23.68 -7.08 -5.52
C ASP A 125 -23.38 -5.60 -5.74
N ARG A 126 -22.10 -5.23 -5.89
CA ARG A 126 -21.69 -3.85 -6.23
C ARG A 126 -22.19 -3.39 -7.60
N LEU A 127 -22.16 -4.26 -8.60
CA LEU A 127 -22.72 -3.96 -9.93
C LEU A 127 -24.23 -3.77 -9.84
N ARG A 128 -24.91 -4.60 -9.04
CA ARG A 128 -26.35 -4.51 -8.83
C ARG A 128 -26.73 -3.20 -8.12
N GLU A 129 -26.03 -2.84 -7.05
CA GLU A 129 -26.25 -1.58 -6.31
C GLU A 129 -25.98 -0.34 -7.19
N GLY A 130 -24.88 -0.33 -7.96
CA GLY A 130 -24.57 0.80 -8.85
C GLY A 130 -25.60 1.02 -9.96
N VAL A 131 -26.18 -0.06 -10.51
CA VAL A 131 -27.28 0.05 -11.47
C VAL A 131 -28.55 0.59 -10.81
N TYR A 132 -28.87 0.14 -9.59
CA TYR A 132 -30.03 0.64 -8.85
C TYR A 132 -29.89 2.11 -8.46
N ASP A 133 -28.72 2.56 -8.02
CA ASP A 133 -28.48 3.97 -7.67
C ASP A 133 -28.59 4.88 -8.90
N THR A 134 -28.03 4.47 -10.04
CA THR A 134 -28.12 5.24 -11.28
C THR A 134 -29.57 5.35 -11.76
N VAL A 135 -30.33 4.25 -11.72
CA VAL A 135 -31.75 4.24 -12.10
C VAL A 135 -32.59 5.07 -11.12
N ALA A 136 -32.35 4.96 -9.81
CA ALA A 136 -33.06 5.72 -8.79
C ALA A 136 -32.82 7.23 -8.91
N THR A 137 -31.59 7.64 -9.21
CA THR A 137 -31.23 9.07 -9.36
C THR A 137 -31.91 9.68 -10.59
N CYS A 138 -31.89 8.97 -11.73
CA CYS A 138 -32.61 9.38 -12.94
C CYS A 138 -34.14 9.47 -12.71
N PHE A 139 -34.68 8.56 -11.90
CA PHE A 139 -36.10 8.51 -11.59
C PHE A 139 -36.55 9.64 -10.67
N LEU A 140 -35.76 9.98 -9.65
CA LEU A 140 -36.00 11.14 -8.78
C LEU A 140 -35.95 12.47 -9.54
N HIS A 141 -35.08 12.56 -10.57
CA HIS A 141 -35.00 13.72 -11.44
C HIS A 141 -36.28 13.94 -12.28
N GLU A 142 -36.87 12.89 -12.86
CA GLU A 142 -38.13 12.99 -13.61
C GLU A 142 -39.34 13.31 -12.71
N LEU A 143 -39.32 12.84 -11.46
CA LEU A 143 -40.30 13.18 -10.42
C LEU A 143 -40.24 14.68 -10.06
N HIS A 144 -39.04 15.24 -9.98
CA HIS A 144 -38.82 16.66 -9.72
C HIS A 144 -39.31 17.55 -10.89
N LEU A 145 -39.23 17.06 -12.13
CA LEU A 145 -39.74 17.75 -13.32
C LEU A 145 -41.27 17.65 -13.49
N GLY A 146 -41.98 17.03 -12.54
CA GLY A 146 -43.44 16.99 -12.50
C GLY A 146 -44.08 16.09 -13.56
N ARG A 147 -43.33 15.10 -14.09
CA ARG A 147 -43.84 14.16 -15.10
C ARG A 147 -44.28 12.85 -14.43
N ASN A 148 -45.36 12.25 -14.95
CA ASN A 148 -45.96 11.01 -14.43
C ASN A 148 -45.14 9.73 -14.72
N ALA A 149 -43.81 9.84 -14.81
CA ALA A 149 -42.91 8.75 -15.17
C ALA A 149 -42.98 7.55 -14.20
N LEU A 150 -43.29 7.81 -12.93
CA LEU A 150 -43.48 6.78 -11.89
C LEU A 150 -44.71 5.91 -12.17
N ALA A 151 -45.81 6.50 -12.66
CA ALA A 151 -47.02 5.76 -12.98
C ALA A 151 -46.83 4.87 -14.21
N ASP A 152 -46.16 5.38 -15.26
CA ASP A 152 -45.90 4.63 -16.48
C ASP A 152 -44.91 3.47 -16.24
N CYS A 153 -43.87 3.70 -15.44
CA CYS A 153 -42.92 2.66 -15.04
C CYS A 153 -43.58 1.58 -14.16
N MET A 154 -44.45 1.98 -13.21
CA MET A 154 -45.21 1.02 -12.38
C MET A 154 -46.17 0.20 -13.24
N THR A 155 -46.78 0.81 -14.25
CA THR A 155 -47.65 0.10 -15.21
C THR A 155 -46.85 -0.90 -16.05
N ALA A 156 -45.65 -0.52 -16.53
CA ALA A 156 -44.75 -1.43 -17.23
C ALA A 156 -44.22 -2.57 -16.33
N ALA A 157 -43.93 -2.29 -15.06
CA ALA A 157 -43.50 -3.28 -14.08
C ALA A 157 -44.61 -4.27 -13.70
N THR A 158 -45.90 -3.90 -13.84
CA THR A 158 -47.00 -4.86 -13.65
C THR A 158 -47.06 -5.94 -14.72
N THR A 159 -46.40 -5.73 -15.88
CA THR A 159 -46.30 -6.71 -16.97
C THR A 159 -45.13 -7.67 -16.79
N SER A 160 -43.89 -7.18 -16.62
CA SER A 160 -42.71 -7.96 -16.23
C SER A 160 -41.51 -7.05 -15.92
N ASP A 161 -40.54 -7.57 -15.16
CA ASP A 161 -39.29 -6.85 -14.87
C ASP A 161 -38.51 -6.50 -16.16
N ASP A 162 -38.51 -7.39 -17.15
CA ASP A 162 -37.86 -7.16 -18.45
C ASP A 162 -38.54 -6.06 -19.29
N THR A 163 -39.87 -5.93 -19.19
CA THR A 163 -40.61 -4.88 -19.91
C THR A 163 -40.43 -3.51 -19.24
N ALA A 164 -40.36 -3.47 -17.91
CA ALA A 164 -39.94 -2.27 -17.19
C ALA A 164 -38.51 -1.87 -17.56
N LEU A 165 -37.58 -2.83 -17.60
CA LEU A 165 -36.17 -2.58 -17.96
C LEU A 165 -36.02 -2.06 -19.41
N ALA A 166 -36.79 -2.62 -20.35
CA ALA A 166 -36.80 -2.18 -21.74
C ALA A 166 -37.37 -0.76 -21.89
N TRP A 167 -38.43 -0.43 -21.15
CA TRP A 167 -39.01 0.91 -21.13
C TRP A 167 -38.03 1.94 -20.54
N ILE A 168 -37.38 1.61 -19.41
CA ILE A 168 -36.35 2.45 -18.77
C ILE A 168 -35.20 2.72 -19.75
N ARG A 169 -34.72 1.69 -20.45
CA ARG A 169 -33.67 1.84 -21.49
C ARG A 169 -34.11 2.72 -22.64
N ALA A 170 -35.34 2.57 -23.15
CA ALA A 170 -35.85 3.38 -24.25
C ALA A 170 -36.00 4.86 -23.87
N CYS A 171 -36.55 5.16 -22.68
CA CYS A 171 -36.72 6.54 -22.21
C CYS A 171 -35.39 7.23 -21.89
N LEU A 172 -34.48 6.55 -21.19
CA LEU A 172 -33.20 7.15 -20.77
C LEU A 172 -32.24 7.33 -21.95
N SER A 173 -32.13 6.34 -22.85
CA SER A 173 -31.25 6.44 -24.01
C SER A 173 -31.69 7.53 -24.98
N GLN A 174 -33.00 7.67 -25.24
CA GLN A 174 -33.49 8.66 -26.19
C GLN A 174 -33.55 10.09 -25.62
N ARG A 175 -33.67 10.29 -24.30
CA ARG A 175 -33.71 11.66 -23.73
C ARG A 175 -32.35 12.23 -23.36
N LEU A 176 -31.41 11.41 -22.87
CA LEU A 176 -30.01 11.85 -22.66
C LEU A 176 -29.35 12.31 -23.97
N LEU A 177 -29.77 11.77 -25.11
CA LEU A 177 -29.23 12.12 -26.43
C LEU A 177 -29.95 13.29 -27.13
N ASN A 178 -31.15 13.69 -26.69
CA ASN A 178 -32.00 14.65 -27.41
C ASN A 178 -32.38 15.90 -26.57
N ASP A 179 -31.74 16.15 -25.43
CA ASP A 179 -31.91 17.43 -24.72
C ASP A 179 -31.23 18.56 -25.55
N PRO A 180 -31.94 19.62 -25.94
CA PRO A 180 -31.34 20.73 -26.69
C PRO A 180 -30.25 21.50 -25.92
N GLN A 181 -30.08 21.25 -24.61
CA GLN A 181 -28.96 21.77 -23.81
C GLN A 181 -27.80 20.78 -23.64
N TYR A 182 -27.99 19.52 -24.03
CA TYR A 182 -26.94 18.51 -24.03
C TYR A 182 -26.50 18.22 -25.46
N THR A 183 -25.54 19.01 -25.95
CA THR A 183 -24.66 18.55 -27.03
C THR A 183 -23.70 17.52 -26.43
N PRO A 184 -23.82 16.22 -26.72
CA PRO A 184 -22.77 15.28 -26.38
C PRO A 184 -21.47 15.81 -26.99
N PRO A 185 -20.35 15.86 -26.25
CA PRO A 185 -19.06 16.15 -26.87
C PRO A 185 -18.91 15.16 -28.02
N ALA A 186 -18.50 15.67 -29.19
CA ALA A 186 -18.34 14.86 -30.39
C ALA A 186 -17.65 13.53 -30.02
N PRO A 187 -18.18 12.37 -30.46
CA PRO A 187 -17.60 11.08 -30.12
C PRO A 187 -16.12 11.14 -30.44
N VAL A 188 -15.30 11.02 -29.39
CA VAL A 188 -13.86 11.11 -29.52
C VAL A 188 -13.44 9.88 -30.30
N THR A 189 -13.09 10.07 -31.57
CA THR A 189 -12.30 9.10 -32.30
C THR A 189 -11.02 8.86 -31.51
N ALA A 190 -10.67 7.60 -31.26
CA ALA A 190 -9.46 7.12 -30.58
C ALA A 190 -8.16 7.97 -30.76
N ASP A 191 -8.06 9.11 -30.07
CA ASP A 191 -7.02 10.13 -30.31
C ASP A 191 -6.65 10.90 -29.02
N THR A 192 -6.78 10.28 -27.83
CA THR A 192 -6.45 10.93 -26.56
C THR A 192 -5.19 10.34 -25.94
N VAL A 193 -4.20 11.18 -25.66
CA VAL A 193 -2.99 10.81 -24.92
C VAL A 193 -3.18 11.14 -23.44
N VAL A 194 -2.99 10.16 -22.57
CA VAL A 194 -2.97 10.36 -21.12
C VAL A 194 -1.53 10.57 -20.69
N LEU A 195 -1.26 11.66 -19.98
CA LEU A 195 0.00 12.00 -19.34
C LEU A 195 -0.23 12.09 -17.84
N TYR A 196 0.17 11.06 -17.11
CA TYR A 196 0.11 11.01 -15.65
C TYR A 196 1.49 11.26 -15.05
N MET A 197 1.61 12.33 -14.29
CA MET A 197 2.81 12.67 -13.56
C MET A 197 2.70 12.16 -12.12
N GLU A 198 3.22 10.96 -11.86
CA GLU A 198 3.20 10.37 -10.52
C GLU A 198 3.99 11.23 -9.53
N ASN A 199 5.12 11.74 -9.98
CA ASN A 199 5.92 12.71 -9.26
C ASN A 199 6.65 13.61 -10.27
N PRO A 200 7.37 14.66 -9.85
CA PRO A 200 8.11 15.54 -10.77
C PRO A 200 9.11 14.84 -11.70
N VAL A 201 9.54 13.61 -11.38
CA VAL A 201 10.59 12.85 -12.06
C VAL A 201 9.99 11.74 -12.96
N LEU A 202 8.86 11.16 -12.58
CA LEU A 202 8.28 9.96 -13.19
C LEU A 202 6.98 10.27 -13.95
N PHE A 203 7.01 10.01 -15.25
CA PHE A 203 5.88 10.20 -16.16
C PHE A 203 5.39 8.86 -16.68
N HIS A 204 4.08 8.64 -16.58
CA HIS A 204 3.37 7.53 -17.21
C HIS A 204 2.52 8.07 -18.34
N ALA A 205 2.65 7.48 -19.52
CA ALA A 205 1.94 7.95 -20.69
C ALA A 205 1.46 6.79 -21.56
N GLY A 206 0.35 7.00 -22.24
CA GLY A 206 -0.21 6.05 -23.18
C GLY A 206 -1.38 6.63 -23.95
N VAL A 207 -1.83 5.88 -24.94
CA VAL A 207 -2.96 6.26 -25.79
C VAL A 207 -4.21 5.59 -25.24
N LEU A 208 -5.23 6.39 -24.99
CA LEU A 208 -6.54 5.93 -24.58
C LEU A 208 -7.29 5.44 -25.81
N LEU A 209 -7.53 4.12 -25.86
CA LEU A 209 -8.32 3.49 -26.91
C LEU A 209 -9.78 3.37 -26.46
N ASP A 210 -10.72 3.49 -27.42
CA ASP A 210 -12.18 3.48 -27.19
C ASP A 210 -12.74 2.10 -26.78
N ALA A 211 -11.90 1.06 -26.69
CA ALA A 211 -12.35 -0.28 -26.28
C ALA A 211 -12.82 -0.28 -24.82
N GLU A 212 -14.10 -0.62 -24.60
CA GLU A 212 -14.82 -0.44 -23.34
C GLU A 212 -14.23 -1.24 -22.15
N ASP A 213 -13.54 -2.36 -22.41
CA ASP A 213 -13.34 -3.37 -21.36
C ASP A 213 -11.96 -3.42 -20.68
N ASN A 214 -10.95 -2.68 -21.15
CA ASN A 214 -9.62 -2.70 -20.51
C ASN A 214 -8.96 -1.32 -20.44
N LEU A 215 -8.72 -0.84 -19.21
CA LEU A 215 -7.79 0.26 -18.95
C LEU A 215 -6.38 -0.23 -19.29
N ALA A 216 -5.86 0.17 -20.45
CA ALA A 216 -4.54 -0.23 -20.89
C ALA A 216 -3.45 0.28 -19.93
N PRO A 217 -2.40 -0.51 -19.63
CA PRO A 217 -1.25 -0.02 -18.88
C PRO A 217 -0.54 1.10 -19.64
N PRO A 218 0.26 1.94 -18.96
CA PRO A 218 1.01 2.99 -19.64
C PRO A 218 1.98 2.38 -20.66
N SER A 219 1.92 2.87 -21.90
CA SER A 219 2.79 2.41 -22.99
C SER A 219 4.21 2.98 -22.88
N VAL A 220 4.36 4.11 -22.19
CA VAL A 220 5.63 4.79 -21.97
C VAL A 220 5.72 5.15 -20.49
N VAL A 221 6.75 4.63 -19.84
CA VAL A 221 7.21 5.11 -18.54
C VAL A 221 8.52 5.85 -18.79
N LEU A 222 8.59 7.12 -18.40
CA LEU A 222 9.77 7.96 -18.57
C LEU A 222 10.19 8.53 -17.21
N GLU A 223 11.34 8.06 -16.75
CA GLU A 223 12.07 8.72 -15.67
C GLU A 223 12.93 9.83 -16.26
N ALA A 224 12.85 11.01 -15.65
CA ALA A 224 13.64 12.18 -16.00
C ALA A 224 14.69 12.47 -14.90
N PRO A 225 15.79 11.68 -14.79
CA PRO A 225 16.76 11.80 -13.70
C PRO A 225 17.49 13.15 -13.64
N ALA A 226 17.52 13.92 -14.74
CA ALA A 226 18.00 15.30 -14.73
C ALA A 226 17.13 16.26 -13.88
N ILE A 227 15.87 15.87 -13.63
CA ILE A 227 15.00 16.52 -12.65
C ILE A 227 15.31 15.97 -11.24
N ALA A 228 15.59 14.66 -11.11
CA ALA A 228 15.95 14.02 -9.83
C ALA A 228 17.25 14.57 -9.20
N SER A 229 18.28 14.87 -9.99
CA SER A 229 19.53 15.49 -9.52
C SER A 229 19.32 16.90 -8.93
N LEU A 230 18.17 17.55 -9.18
CA LEU A 230 17.78 18.84 -8.60
C LEU A 230 16.86 18.68 -7.37
N VAL A 231 16.40 17.45 -7.09
CA VAL A 231 15.54 17.11 -5.93
C VAL A 231 16.38 16.88 -4.67
N GLY A 232 17.63 16.44 -4.84
CA GLY A 232 18.60 16.23 -3.76
C GLY A 232 19.30 17.51 -3.32
N ALA A 233 18.60 18.36 -2.55
CA ALA A 233 19.14 19.19 -1.46
C ALA A 233 18.05 20.19 -0.99
N ARG A 234 17.14 19.73 -0.13
CA ARG A 234 16.07 20.54 0.50
C ARG A 234 15.14 21.17 -0.53
N TYR A 235 13.97 20.57 -0.69
CA TYR A 235 12.88 21.11 -1.49
C TYR A 235 12.66 22.62 -1.24
N GLN A 236 13.17 23.47 -2.12
CA GLN A 236 12.62 24.78 -2.43
C GLN A 236 11.70 24.59 -3.63
N PRO A 237 10.47 25.11 -3.62
CA PRO A 237 9.58 25.09 -4.77
C PRO A 237 10.09 26.09 -5.81
N ALA A 238 11.24 25.80 -6.40
CA ALA A 238 11.63 26.33 -7.70
C ALA A 238 11.29 25.24 -8.74
N PHE A 239 10.03 24.81 -8.74
CA PHE A 239 9.51 24.03 -9.84
C PHE A 239 9.60 24.93 -11.09
N LEU A 240 10.31 24.47 -12.12
CA LEU A 240 10.35 25.09 -13.45
C LEU A 240 11.09 26.45 -13.62
N ASP A 241 12.39 26.53 -13.31
CA ASP A 241 13.27 27.51 -14.01
C ASP A 241 13.87 26.93 -15.31
N ARG A 242 13.38 25.77 -15.79
CA ARG A 242 13.94 25.07 -16.97
C ARG A 242 12.87 24.42 -17.83
N SER A 243 12.00 25.22 -18.44
CA SER A 243 10.99 24.81 -19.44
C SER A 243 11.54 23.88 -20.55
N ALA A 244 12.84 23.98 -20.85
CA ALA A 244 13.53 23.13 -21.82
C ALA A 244 13.54 21.63 -21.46
N GLN A 245 13.67 21.26 -20.17
CA GLN A 245 13.69 19.85 -19.76
C GLN A 245 12.31 19.21 -19.87
N LEU A 246 11.27 19.88 -19.37
CA LEU A 246 9.88 19.41 -19.49
C LEU A 246 9.48 19.29 -20.96
N ARG A 247 9.87 20.26 -21.80
CA ARG A 247 9.69 20.23 -23.25
C ARG A 247 10.33 18.98 -23.87
N ARG A 248 11.57 18.66 -23.48
CA ARG A 248 12.28 17.46 -23.94
C ARG A 248 11.55 16.18 -23.50
N CYS A 249 11.04 16.14 -22.27
CA CYS A 249 10.26 15.00 -21.77
C CYS A 249 9.01 14.78 -22.61
N PHE A 250 8.16 15.80 -22.79
CA PHE A 250 6.94 15.66 -23.60
C PHE A 250 7.24 15.29 -25.05
N ARG A 251 8.22 15.93 -25.70
CA ARG A 251 8.64 15.55 -27.06
C ARG A 251 9.11 14.09 -27.14
N THR A 252 9.82 13.62 -26.11
CA THR A 252 10.26 12.22 -26.04
C THR A 252 9.08 11.27 -25.87
N ILE A 253 8.09 11.63 -25.04
CA ILE A 253 6.87 10.86 -24.83
C ILE A 253 6.07 10.74 -26.13
N PHE A 254 5.71 11.86 -26.78
CA PHE A 254 4.97 11.83 -28.05
C PHE A 254 5.70 11.04 -29.14
N ARG A 255 7.04 11.19 -29.22
CA ARG A 255 7.87 10.40 -30.16
C ARG A 255 7.82 8.91 -29.84
N ARG A 256 7.90 8.51 -28.57
CA ARG A 256 7.84 7.09 -28.16
C ARG A 256 6.47 6.48 -28.35
N LEU A 257 5.41 7.27 -28.17
CA LEU A 257 4.03 6.86 -28.48
C LEU A 257 3.78 6.77 -29.99
N SER A 258 4.70 7.26 -30.83
CA SER A 258 4.52 7.36 -32.29
C SER A 258 3.28 8.17 -32.69
N VAL A 259 2.95 9.19 -31.90
CA VAL A 259 1.76 10.04 -32.09
C VAL A 259 2.19 11.48 -32.35
N ALA A 260 1.55 12.12 -33.32
CA ALA A 260 1.75 13.54 -33.59
C ALA A 260 0.96 14.38 -32.56
N SER A 261 1.65 15.19 -31.77
CA SER A 261 1.05 15.98 -30.67
C SER A 261 -0.08 16.92 -31.12
N HIS A 262 -0.07 17.37 -32.37
CA HIS A 262 -1.09 18.27 -32.92
C HIS A 262 -2.37 17.57 -33.40
N ALA A 263 -2.35 16.24 -33.48
CA ALA A 263 -3.49 15.44 -33.92
C ALA A 263 -4.30 14.85 -32.75
N VAL A 264 -3.82 15.01 -31.51
CA VAL A 264 -4.37 14.31 -30.33
C VAL A 264 -4.70 15.24 -29.19
N LYS A 265 -5.75 14.90 -28.43
CA LYS A 265 -6.07 15.58 -27.17
C LYS A 265 -5.17 15.05 -26.06
N VAL A 266 -4.94 15.85 -25.02
CA VAL A 266 -4.07 15.47 -23.89
C VAL A 266 -4.83 15.53 -22.57
N VAL A 267 -4.82 14.44 -21.82
CA VAL A 267 -5.18 14.44 -20.40
C VAL A 267 -3.90 14.60 -19.61
N LEU A 268 -3.78 15.69 -18.86
CA LEU A 268 -2.65 15.98 -18.00
C LEU A 268 -3.08 15.84 -16.55
N ALA A 269 -2.65 14.75 -15.90
CA ALA A 269 -2.76 14.56 -14.47
C ALA A 269 -1.45 15.00 -13.81
N HIS A 270 -1.48 16.13 -13.10
CA HIS A 270 -0.28 16.77 -12.53
C HIS A 270 -0.29 16.81 -11.00
N PRO A 271 0.87 16.89 -10.32
CA PRO A 271 0.90 17.02 -8.87
C PRO A 271 0.13 18.26 -8.37
N PRO A 272 -0.56 18.17 -7.22
CA PRO A 272 -1.36 19.27 -6.66
C PRO A 272 -0.53 20.47 -6.19
N CYS A 273 0.80 20.33 -6.13
CA CYS A 273 1.71 21.39 -5.67
C CYS A 273 2.06 22.44 -6.74
N TRP A 274 1.53 22.32 -7.95
CA TRP A 274 1.76 23.29 -9.02
C TRP A 274 1.13 24.64 -8.69
N THR A 275 1.93 25.70 -8.79
CA THR A 275 1.38 27.06 -8.70
C THR A 275 0.56 27.38 -9.95
N PRO A 276 -0.33 28.39 -9.91
CA PRO A 276 -1.02 28.86 -11.10
C PRO A 276 -0.07 29.20 -12.26
N ARG A 277 1.11 29.76 -11.95
CA ARG A 277 2.16 30.06 -12.93
C ARG A 277 2.77 28.82 -13.55
N ASP A 278 2.95 27.76 -12.77
CA ASP A 278 3.47 26.48 -13.27
C ASP A 278 2.47 25.85 -14.23
N ARG A 279 1.20 25.80 -13.83
CA ARG A 279 0.10 25.31 -14.67
C ARG A 279 0.02 26.09 -15.98
N GLU A 280 0.08 27.42 -15.92
CA GLU A 280 0.07 28.29 -17.10
C GLU A 280 1.24 27.98 -18.05
N ARG A 281 2.46 27.86 -17.53
CA ARG A 281 3.66 27.56 -18.35
C ARG A 281 3.55 26.19 -19.03
N VAL A 282 3.05 25.18 -18.34
CA VAL A 282 2.88 23.84 -18.91
C VAL A 282 1.81 23.85 -20.01
N LEU A 283 0.69 24.55 -19.78
CA LEU A 283 -0.35 24.73 -20.80
C LEU A 283 0.17 25.51 -22.00
N GLN A 284 0.93 26.60 -21.80
CA GLN A 284 1.59 27.35 -22.88
C GLN A 284 2.49 26.45 -23.73
N LEU A 285 3.27 25.57 -23.10
CA LEU A 285 4.12 24.62 -23.81
C LEU A 285 3.30 23.61 -24.64
N LEU A 286 2.22 23.06 -24.07
CA LEU A 286 1.34 22.12 -24.78
C LEU A 286 0.64 22.78 -25.98
N PHE A 287 0.07 23.97 -25.80
CA PHE A 287 -0.67 24.67 -26.86
C PHE A 287 0.25 25.36 -27.88
N GLN A 288 1.21 26.18 -27.44
CA GLN A 288 1.98 27.03 -28.35
C GLN A 288 3.07 26.25 -29.08
N GLU A 289 3.71 25.30 -28.41
CA GLU A 289 4.88 24.61 -28.97
C GLU A 289 4.56 23.23 -29.53
N LEU A 290 3.79 22.44 -28.77
CA LEU A 290 3.38 21.10 -29.19
C LEU A 290 2.08 21.11 -30.01
N ARG A 291 1.41 22.28 -30.08
CA ARG A 291 0.20 22.52 -30.89
C ARG A 291 -0.92 21.53 -30.57
N VAL A 292 -1.02 21.12 -29.31
CA VAL A 292 -2.08 20.21 -28.86
C VAL A 292 -3.43 20.93 -28.99
N PRO A 293 -4.45 20.33 -29.63
CA PRO A 293 -5.76 20.95 -29.85
C PRO A 293 -6.55 21.19 -28.56
N ALA A 294 -6.47 20.28 -27.60
CA ALA A 294 -7.19 20.38 -26.32
C ALA A 294 -6.46 19.67 -25.19
N VAL A 295 -6.54 20.23 -23.98
CA VAL A 295 -5.94 19.70 -22.76
C VAL A 295 -6.98 19.61 -21.65
N LEU A 296 -7.17 18.43 -21.07
CA LEU A 296 -7.87 18.26 -19.81
C LEU A 296 -6.82 18.24 -18.70
N ALA A 297 -6.78 19.28 -17.87
CA ALA A 297 -5.82 19.39 -16.77
C ALA A 297 -6.52 19.10 -15.43
N ALA A 298 -6.09 18.01 -14.78
CA ALA A 298 -6.55 17.60 -13.46
C ALA A 298 -5.36 17.38 -12.53
N THR A 299 -5.56 17.50 -11.22
CA THR A 299 -4.53 17.10 -10.26
C THR A 299 -4.52 15.58 -10.10
N THR A 300 -3.37 15.01 -9.70
CA THR A 300 -3.30 13.59 -9.34
C THR A 300 -4.29 13.25 -8.22
N ALA A 301 -4.49 14.16 -7.25
CA ALA A 301 -5.46 13.99 -6.19
C ALA A 301 -6.92 13.92 -6.71
N GLU A 302 -7.32 14.82 -7.61
CA GLU A 302 -8.66 14.79 -8.22
C GLU A 302 -8.92 13.49 -8.99
N VAL A 303 -7.92 13.04 -9.73
CA VAL A 303 -7.96 11.78 -10.47
C VAL A 303 -8.13 10.58 -9.53
N LEU A 304 -7.36 10.54 -8.44
CA LEU A 304 -7.40 9.46 -7.45
C LEU A 304 -8.73 9.43 -6.69
N LEU A 305 -9.26 10.59 -6.31
CA LEU A 305 -10.55 10.68 -5.62
C LEU A 305 -11.68 10.18 -6.53
N ARG A 306 -11.74 10.63 -7.79
CA ARG A 306 -12.74 10.16 -8.76
C ARG A 306 -12.66 8.67 -9.00
N ALA A 307 -11.47 8.09 -9.02
CA ALA A 307 -11.32 6.64 -9.17
C ALA A 307 -11.92 5.83 -8.01
N THR A 308 -12.13 6.45 -6.85
CA THR A 308 -12.87 5.83 -5.73
C THR A 308 -14.38 6.05 -5.80
N GLY A 309 -14.88 6.78 -6.79
CA GLY A 309 -16.31 7.09 -6.96
C GLY A 309 -16.82 8.23 -6.09
N HIS A 310 -15.93 9.03 -5.50
CA HIS A 310 -16.31 10.14 -4.63
C HIS A 310 -16.04 11.49 -5.31
N ARG A 311 -16.91 12.47 -5.02
CA ARG A 311 -16.74 13.87 -5.45
C ARG A 311 -16.14 14.75 -4.35
N SER A 312 -16.34 14.37 -3.10
CA SER A 312 -15.80 15.02 -1.90
C SER A 312 -14.97 14.01 -1.10
N GLY A 313 -13.83 14.45 -0.55
CA GLY A 313 -12.94 13.59 0.22
C GLY A 313 -11.60 14.26 0.53
N VAL A 314 -10.74 13.55 1.25
CA VAL A 314 -9.35 13.95 1.49
C VAL A 314 -8.42 12.93 0.87
N VAL A 315 -7.53 13.38 -0.01
CA VAL A 315 -6.49 12.52 -0.60
C VAL A 315 -5.20 12.69 0.20
N VAL A 316 -4.68 11.60 0.74
CA VAL A 316 -3.38 11.50 1.41
C VAL A 316 -2.42 10.83 0.44
N ASP A 317 -1.56 11.62 -0.20
CA ASP A 317 -0.56 11.17 -1.16
C ASP A 317 0.83 11.19 -0.52
N VAL A 318 1.34 10.00 -0.17
CA VAL A 318 2.71 9.81 0.32
C VAL A 318 3.62 9.52 -0.87
N GLY A 319 4.19 10.58 -1.44
CA GLY A 319 5.11 10.49 -2.57
C GLY A 319 6.55 10.23 -2.14
N PRO A 320 7.49 10.13 -3.09
CA PRO A 320 8.87 9.76 -2.81
C PRO A 320 9.63 10.77 -1.96
N TYR A 321 9.28 12.06 -2.00
CA TYR A 321 10.03 13.13 -1.31
C TYR A 321 9.14 14.06 -0.48
N ALA A 322 7.83 13.84 -0.51
CA ALA A 322 6.87 14.68 0.17
C ALA A 322 5.54 13.97 0.32
N THR A 323 4.90 14.24 1.45
CA THR A 323 3.53 13.83 1.74
C THR A 323 2.62 15.03 1.49
N THR A 324 1.66 14.89 0.58
CA THR A 324 0.70 15.95 0.27
C THR A 324 -0.71 15.50 0.63
N ILE A 325 -1.43 16.35 1.34
CA ILE A 325 -2.80 16.09 1.77
C ILE A 325 -3.69 17.13 1.13
N VAL A 326 -4.61 16.66 0.29
CA VAL A 326 -5.45 17.49 -0.57
C VAL A 326 -6.92 17.28 -0.21
N PRO A 327 -7.58 18.26 0.43
CA PRO A 327 -9.02 18.26 0.59
C PRO A 327 -9.70 18.64 -0.72
N ILE A 328 -10.69 17.86 -1.14
CA ILE A 328 -11.50 18.10 -2.33
C ILE A 328 -12.96 18.08 -1.88
N TYR A 329 -13.68 19.13 -2.24
CA TYR A 329 -15.11 19.26 -1.95
C TYR A 329 -15.83 19.52 -3.27
N ASP A 330 -16.78 18.66 -3.61
CA ASP A 330 -17.59 18.79 -4.82
C ASP A 330 -16.75 18.98 -6.10
N ASP A 331 -15.80 18.07 -6.34
CA ASP A 331 -14.80 18.12 -7.43
C ASP A 331 -13.85 19.33 -7.40
N CYS A 332 -13.93 20.19 -6.39
CA CYS A 332 -13.09 21.36 -6.25
C CYS A 332 -12.05 21.18 -5.14
N THR A 333 -10.77 21.31 -5.50
CA THR A 333 -9.69 21.32 -4.52
C THR A 333 -9.81 22.56 -3.61
N VAL A 334 -9.83 22.35 -2.29
CA VAL A 334 -9.83 23.45 -1.31
C VAL A 334 -8.40 23.96 -1.13
N ALA A 335 -7.95 24.77 -2.10
CA ALA A 335 -6.54 25.12 -2.31
C ALA A 335 -5.82 25.69 -1.06
N HIS A 336 -6.49 26.52 -0.26
CA HIS A 336 -5.90 27.11 0.96
C HIS A 336 -5.70 26.09 2.09
N ALA A 337 -6.44 24.98 2.06
CA ALA A 337 -6.39 23.94 3.07
C ALA A 337 -5.42 22.80 2.71
N VAL A 338 -4.84 22.80 1.51
CA VAL A 338 -3.80 21.83 1.12
C VAL A 338 -2.60 21.95 2.07
N VAL A 339 -2.17 20.81 2.59
CA VAL A 339 -0.97 20.69 3.44
C VAL A 339 0.04 19.83 2.72
N ARG A 340 1.30 20.26 2.76
CA ARG A 340 2.41 19.49 2.23
C ARG A 340 3.53 19.42 3.26
N VAL A 341 3.92 18.20 3.59
CA VAL A 341 5.00 17.90 4.53
C VAL A 341 6.21 17.40 3.72
N PRO A 342 7.41 17.94 3.96
CA PRO A 342 8.62 17.39 3.34
C PRO A 342 8.89 15.98 3.87
N GLY A 343 9.28 15.08 2.96
CA GLY A 343 9.50 13.67 3.27
C GLY A 343 8.30 12.78 2.99
N GLY A 344 8.59 11.58 2.51
CA GLY A 344 7.66 10.49 2.26
C GLY A 344 8.43 9.17 2.22
N ASP A 345 8.49 8.52 1.05
CA ASP A 345 9.22 7.25 0.92
C ASP A 345 10.74 7.41 1.13
N ASP A 346 11.33 8.56 0.77
CA ASP A 346 12.74 8.88 1.01
C ASP A 346 13.11 8.79 2.50
N ARG A 347 12.30 9.41 3.37
CA ARG A 347 12.50 9.35 4.82
C ARG A 347 12.35 7.94 5.36
N LEU A 348 11.39 7.18 4.82
CA LEU A 348 11.19 5.79 5.21
C LEU A 348 12.42 4.95 4.89
N VAL A 349 12.97 5.10 3.68
CA VAL A 349 14.17 4.38 3.23
C VAL A 349 15.40 4.85 4.01
N GLU A 350 15.59 6.16 4.16
CA GLU A 350 16.70 6.75 4.91
C GLU A 350 16.68 6.31 6.38
N GLY A 351 15.50 6.28 7.01
CA GLY A 351 15.31 5.78 8.37
C GLY A 351 15.65 4.30 8.51
N THR A 352 15.16 3.48 7.58
CA THR A 352 15.50 2.04 7.53
C THR A 352 17.00 1.85 7.37
N TRP A 353 17.63 2.56 6.45
CA TRP A 353 19.07 2.50 6.18
C TRP A 353 19.90 2.94 7.40
N HIS A 354 19.53 4.07 8.02
CA HIS A 354 20.19 4.56 9.21
C HIS A 354 20.11 3.55 10.37
N PHE A 355 18.94 2.96 10.60
CA PHE A 355 18.77 1.94 11.63
C PHE A 355 19.66 0.72 11.36
N LEU A 356 19.64 0.20 10.13
CA LEU A 356 20.48 -0.94 9.72
C LEU A 356 21.98 -0.68 9.89
N ARG A 357 22.44 0.56 9.66
CA ARG A 357 23.82 0.98 9.93
C ARG A 357 24.16 0.94 11.40
N VAL A 358 23.31 1.51 12.25
CA VAL A 358 23.53 1.58 13.70
C VAL A 358 23.49 0.18 14.32
N ASP A 359 22.62 -0.69 13.84
CA ASP A 359 22.45 -2.07 14.32
C ASP A 359 23.60 -2.99 13.85
N GLY A 360 24.42 -2.56 12.89
CA GLY A 360 25.55 -3.35 12.36
C GLY A 360 25.15 -4.39 11.30
N ALA A 361 23.97 -4.24 10.69
CA ALA A 361 23.44 -5.19 9.70
C ALA A 361 24.25 -5.26 8.40
N PHE A 362 25.06 -4.23 8.11
CA PHE A 362 25.84 -4.11 6.88
C PHE A 362 27.25 -4.72 6.94
N THR A 363 27.53 -5.58 7.93
CA THR A 363 28.85 -6.22 8.07
C THR A 363 29.28 -6.97 6.80
N SER A 364 28.33 -7.53 6.04
CA SER A 364 28.58 -8.23 4.77
C SER A 364 28.42 -7.37 3.50
N LEU A 365 28.05 -6.08 3.63
CA LEU A 365 27.90 -5.14 2.52
C LEU A 365 28.77 -3.90 2.75
N PRO A 366 30.02 -3.86 2.21
CA PRO A 366 30.93 -2.76 2.46
C PRO A 366 30.60 -1.48 1.66
N ASP A 367 29.90 -1.62 0.53
CA ASP A 367 29.58 -0.52 -0.38
C ASP A 367 28.31 0.24 0.05
N GLU A 368 28.39 1.57 0.14
CA GLU A 368 27.26 2.40 0.60
C GLU A 368 26.07 2.37 -0.36
N GLU A 369 26.32 2.29 -1.67
CA GLU A 369 25.24 2.19 -2.67
C GLU A 369 24.48 0.87 -2.50
N ALA A 370 25.20 -0.26 -2.40
CA ALA A 370 24.59 -1.56 -2.11
C ALA A 370 23.83 -1.59 -0.77
N GLN A 371 24.33 -0.91 0.27
CA GLN A 371 23.62 -0.80 1.55
C GLN A 371 22.30 -0.03 1.41
N PHE A 372 22.30 1.06 0.65
CA PHE A 372 21.10 1.86 0.40
C PHE A 372 20.07 1.09 -0.44
N ASP A 373 20.52 0.41 -1.50
CA ASP A 373 19.67 -0.45 -2.33
C ASP A 373 19.04 -1.59 -1.51
N PHE A 374 19.79 -2.19 -0.60
CA PHE A 374 19.25 -3.19 0.32
C PHE A 374 18.19 -2.60 1.26
N ALA A 375 18.43 -1.41 1.83
CA ALA A 375 17.44 -0.74 2.67
C ALA A 375 16.16 -0.40 1.89
N GLN A 376 16.29 0.05 0.63
CA GLN A 376 15.14 0.27 -0.26
C GLN A 376 14.38 -1.03 -0.55
N HIS A 377 15.09 -2.14 -0.77
CA HIS A 377 14.47 -3.45 -0.95
C HIS A 377 13.70 -3.88 0.30
N LEU A 378 14.28 -3.71 1.49
CA LEU A 378 13.66 -4.08 2.77
C LEU A 378 12.43 -3.21 3.07
N ALA A 379 12.54 -1.91 2.82
CA ALA A 379 11.44 -0.95 2.86
C ALA A 379 10.25 -1.41 2.01
N ALA A 380 10.51 -1.87 0.79
CA ALA A 380 9.47 -2.25 -0.16
C ALA A 380 8.84 -3.63 0.09
N THR A 381 9.58 -4.58 0.68
CA THR A 381 9.17 -6.00 0.71
C THR A 381 8.83 -6.52 2.09
N ARG A 382 9.46 -6.01 3.16
CA ARG A 382 9.36 -6.57 4.52
C ARG A 382 8.87 -5.56 5.56
N SER A 383 8.85 -4.28 5.23
CA SER A 383 8.50 -3.26 6.21
C SER A 383 7.01 -3.22 6.52
N PHE A 384 6.68 -2.74 7.71
CA PHE A 384 5.31 -2.60 8.18
C PHE A 384 5.17 -1.40 9.12
N VAL A 385 3.94 -0.93 9.30
CA VAL A 385 3.63 0.13 10.26
C VAL A 385 3.19 -0.48 11.57
N ALA A 386 3.97 -0.26 12.63
CA ALA A 386 3.62 -0.69 13.98
C ALA A 386 2.32 -0.02 14.45
N TYR A 387 1.41 -0.81 15.05
CA TYR A 387 0.20 -0.25 15.66
C TYR A 387 0.53 0.55 16.94
N ASP A 388 1.51 0.07 17.70
CA ASP A 388 2.08 0.70 18.88
C ASP A 388 3.60 0.51 18.85
N ALA A 389 4.32 1.57 18.46
CA ALA A 389 5.76 1.52 18.26
C ALA A 389 6.52 1.23 19.57
N ASP A 390 6.06 1.77 20.70
CA ASP A 390 6.71 1.56 21.99
C ASP A 390 6.58 0.11 22.45
N ARG A 391 5.43 -0.51 22.19
CA ARG A 391 5.24 -1.94 22.43
C ARG A 391 6.12 -2.79 21.55
N GLU A 392 6.26 -2.48 20.25
CA GLU A 392 7.15 -3.21 19.34
C GLU A 392 8.62 -3.06 19.74
N ARG A 393 9.03 -1.86 20.18
CA ARG A 393 10.37 -1.62 20.76
C ARG A 393 10.60 -2.37 22.06
N ALA A 394 9.57 -2.65 22.85
CA ALA A 394 9.70 -3.42 24.09
C ALA A 394 9.80 -4.93 23.84
N MET A 395 9.47 -5.43 22.64
CA MET A 395 9.57 -6.85 22.33
C MET A 395 11.03 -7.32 22.27
N PRO A 396 11.30 -8.59 22.65
CA PRO A 396 12.61 -9.18 22.47
C PRO A 396 12.97 -9.19 20.99
N THR A 397 14.20 -8.76 20.68
CA THR A 397 14.71 -8.73 19.31
C THR A 397 14.99 -10.14 18.84
N VAL A 398 14.42 -10.50 17.70
CA VAL A 398 14.70 -11.76 16.99
C VAL A 398 15.51 -11.40 15.76
N GLU A 399 16.61 -12.12 15.57
CA GLU A 399 17.42 -11.99 14.37
C GLU A 399 16.65 -12.54 13.17
N CYS A 400 16.74 -11.83 12.04
CA CYS A 400 16.06 -12.21 10.82
C CYS A 400 17.08 -12.41 9.71
N LEU A 401 16.99 -13.52 8.98
CA LEU A 401 17.77 -13.71 7.76
C LEU A 401 16.95 -13.23 6.57
N VAL A 402 17.56 -12.38 5.74
CA VAL A 402 16.97 -11.87 4.51
C VAL A 402 17.87 -12.24 3.34
N GLU A 403 17.30 -12.97 2.38
CA GLU A 403 17.99 -13.25 1.12
C GLU A 403 17.81 -12.06 0.16
N TRP A 404 18.92 -11.54 -0.35
CA TRP A 404 18.93 -10.44 -1.32
C TRP A 404 20.11 -10.60 -2.28
N GLN A 405 19.83 -10.57 -3.59
CA GLN A 405 20.83 -10.74 -4.66
C GLN A 405 21.74 -11.98 -4.50
N GLY A 406 21.21 -13.08 -3.94
CA GLY A 406 21.96 -14.31 -3.70
C GLY A 406 22.85 -14.28 -2.45
N ALA A 407 22.87 -13.17 -1.70
CA ALA A 407 23.49 -13.07 -0.39
C ALA A 407 22.45 -13.23 0.73
N SER A 408 22.81 -13.91 1.82
CA SER A 408 22.00 -13.96 3.04
C SER A 408 22.50 -12.91 4.03
N LEU A 409 21.67 -11.90 4.28
CA LEU A 409 21.95 -10.81 5.21
C LEU A 409 21.28 -11.09 6.56
N ARG A 410 22.08 -11.02 7.63
CA ARG A 410 21.60 -11.19 9.00
C ARG A 410 21.22 -9.83 9.55
N LEU A 411 19.92 -9.62 9.73
CA LEU A 411 19.37 -8.48 10.45
C LEU A 411 19.44 -8.80 11.96
N PRO A 412 20.19 -8.03 12.75
CA PRO A 412 20.31 -8.26 14.19
C PRO A 412 18.97 -8.02 14.90
N SER A 413 18.12 -7.16 14.33
CA SER A 413 16.81 -6.84 14.87
C SER A 413 15.75 -6.67 13.80
N GLN A 414 14.59 -7.28 14.01
CA GLN A 414 13.36 -7.02 13.23
C GLN A 414 12.84 -5.57 13.36
N ARG A 415 13.39 -4.76 14.27
CA ARG A 415 12.99 -3.36 14.44
C ARG A 415 13.25 -2.50 13.20
N ALA A 416 14.27 -2.84 12.41
CA ALA A 416 14.56 -2.18 11.14
C ALA A 416 13.34 -2.18 10.18
N LEU A 417 12.41 -3.12 10.34
CA LEU A 417 11.22 -3.27 9.50
C LEU A 417 10.12 -2.25 9.79
N PHE A 418 10.12 -1.60 10.96
CA PHE A 418 9.06 -0.63 11.31
C PHE A 418 9.60 0.75 11.71
N GLU A 419 10.88 0.87 12.12
CA GLU A 419 11.45 2.15 12.54
C GLU A 419 11.55 3.17 11.38
N GLY A 420 11.80 2.72 10.15
CA GLY A 420 11.73 3.59 8.97
C GLY A 420 10.31 4.15 8.74
N PRO A 421 9.28 3.29 8.60
CA PRO A 421 7.88 3.73 8.50
C PRO A 421 7.40 4.59 9.69
N GLU A 422 7.95 4.38 10.89
CA GLU A 422 7.60 5.15 12.08
C GLU A 422 7.88 6.65 11.91
N LEU A 423 8.87 7.03 11.10
CA LEU A 423 9.19 8.44 10.83
C LEU A 423 8.06 9.24 10.17
N LEU A 424 7.09 8.57 9.53
CA LEU A 424 5.88 9.21 9.01
C LEU A 424 4.89 9.58 10.13
N PHE A 425 4.91 8.85 11.25
CA PHE A 425 4.01 9.03 12.39
C PHE A 425 4.65 9.80 13.54
N GLN A 426 5.95 9.63 13.72
CA GLN A 426 6.79 10.27 14.73
C GLN A 426 8.11 10.70 14.07
N PRO A 427 8.12 11.85 13.37
CA PRO A 427 9.33 12.34 12.73
C PRO A 427 10.39 12.69 13.79
N VAL A 428 11.67 12.47 13.45
CA VAL A 428 12.79 12.80 14.33
C VAL A 428 13.16 14.28 14.17
N GLY A 429 13.27 14.99 15.30
CA GLY A 429 13.64 16.41 15.37
C GLY A 429 12.45 17.35 15.61
N ASP A 430 12.74 18.53 16.18
CA ASP A 430 11.74 19.46 16.73
C ASP A 430 10.81 20.10 15.67
N ASP A 431 11.20 20.10 14.39
CA ASP A 431 10.44 20.74 13.29
C ASP A 431 9.65 19.73 12.42
N GLY A 432 9.63 18.46 12.80
CA GLY A 432 8.94 17.41 12.05
C GLY A 432 7.43 17.43 12.25
N VAL A 433 6.64 17.62 11.19
CA VAL A 433 5.18 17.44 11.23
C VAL A 433 4.84 15.98 10.91
N SER A 434 4.11 15.32 11.81
CA SER A 434 3.66 13.94 11.56
C SER A 434 2.51 13.88 10.55
N LEU A 435 2.34 12.74 9.88
CA LEU A 435 1.23 12.52 8.95
C LEU A 435 -0.16 12.73 9.60
N PRO A 436 -0.45 12.22 10.82
CA PRO A 436 -1.73 12.49 11.49
C PRO A 436 -1.94 13.98 11.77
N GLU A 437 -0.91 14.71 12.21
CA GLU A 437 -1.00 16.15 12.46
C GLU A 437 -1.25 16.93 11.18
N ALA A 438 -0.58 16.56 10.08
CA ALA A 438 -0.80 17.16 8.78
C ALA A 438 -2.25 16.97 8.30
N LEU A 439 -2.81 15.78 8.48
CA LEU A 439 -4.20 15.49 8.10
C LEU A 439 -5.20 16.26 8.94
N LEU A 440 -4.98 16.37 10.25
CA LEU A 440 -5.81 17.18 11.14
C LEU A 440 -5.71 18.68 10.79
N ALA A 441 -4.52 19.16 10.44
CA ALA A 441 -4.33 20.53 9.99
C ALA A 441 -5.10 20.85 8.70
N VAL A 442 -5.24 19.87 7.79
CA VAL A 442 -6.11 20.02 6.61
C VAL A 442 -7.57 20.20 7.02
N LEU A 443 -8.07 19.35 7.93
CA LEU A 443 -9.44 19.44 8.42
C LEU A 443 -9.69 20.79 9.12
N ASP A 444 -8.73 21.27 9.91
CA ASP A 444 -8.84 22.56 10.61
C ASP A 444 -8.89 23.78 9.70
N ARG A 445 -8.23 23.70 8.54
CA ARG A 445 -8.28 24.74 7.52
C ARG A 445 -9.58 24.70 6.72
N CYS A 446 -10.31 23.58 6.75
CA CYS A 446 -11.59 23.43 6.09
C CYS A 446 -12.75 23.87 6.98
N SER A 447 -13.84 24.35 6.38
CA SER A 447 -15.07 24.66 7.13
C SER A 447 -15.62 23.42 7.85
N PRO A 448 -16.03 23.52 9.13
CA PRO A 448 -16.66 22.41 9.86
C PRO A 448 -17.87 21.80 9.14
N THR A 449 -18.58 22.59 8.31
CA THR A 449 -19.75 22.13 7.55
C THR A 449 -19.41 21.06 6.52
N VAL A 450 -18.19 21.06 5.98
CA VAL A 450 -17.77 20.10 4.95
C VAL A 450 -17.04 18.90 5.52
N HIS A 451 -16.73 18.88 6.82
CA HIS A 451 -15.92 17.82 7.45
C HIS A 451 -16.52 16.43 7.27
N LEU A 452 -17.85 16.28 7.39
CA LEU A 452 -18.50 14.98 7.23
C LEU A 452 -18.34 14.43 5.80
N GLU A 453 -18.46 15.29 4.80
CA GLU A 453 -18.24 14.90 3.39
C GLU A 453 -16.76 14.60 3.12
N LEU A 454 -15.83 15.41 3.65
CA LEU A 454 -14.40 15.19 3.50
C LEU A 454 -13.94 13.87 4.14
N LEU A 455 -14.50 13.52 5.30
CA LEU A 455 -14.17 12.28 6.03
C LEU A 455 -14.88 11.05 5.46
N SER A 456 -15.89 11.24 4.60
CA SER A 456 -16.60 10.15 3.93
C SER A 456 -15.71 9.34 2.98
N ALA A 457 -14.60 9.94 2.54
CA ALA A 457 -13.57 9.30 1.73
C ALA A 457 -12.18 9.88 2.02
N VAL A 458 -11.38 9.18 2.84
CA VAL A 458 -9.96 9.43 3.05
C VAL A 458 -9.18 8.49 2.12
N VAL A 459 -8.81 8.99 0.94
CA VAL A 459 -8.12 8.22 -0.10
C VAL A 459 -6.64 8.15 0.21
N LEU A 460 -6.09 6.95 0.34
CA LEU A 460 -4.67 6.74 0.56
C LEU A 460 -3.96 6.39 -0.75
N HIS A 461 -2.90 7.13 -1.06
CA HIS A 461 -2.05 6.92 -2.22
C HIS A 461 -0.56 7.01 -1.85
N GLY A 462 0.27 6.29 -2.59
CA GLY A 462 1.71 6.17 -2.31
C GLY A 462 2.14 4.73 -2.02
N HIS A 463 3.44 4.49 -2.02
CA HIS A 463 3.99 3.18 -1.68
C HIS A 463 3.84 2.91 -0.17
N ALA A 464 4.26 3.86 0.67
CA ALA A 464 4.16 3.72 2.13
C ALA A 464 2.73 3.45 2.65
N THR A 465 1.69 3.97 1.97
CA THR A 465 0.31 3.78 2.44
C THR A 465 -0.19 2.34 2.30
N ARG A 466 0.49 1.52 1.49
CA ARG A 466 0.19 0.10 1.26
C ARG A 466 0.86 -0.82 2.28
N LEU A 467 1.72 -0.28 3.15
CA LEU A 467 2.41 -1.07 4.16
C LEU A 467 1.40 -1.70 5.13
N PRO A 468 1.63 -2.95 5.55
CA PRO A 468 0.78 -3.61 6.54
C PRO A 468 0.64 -2.76 7.80
N GLY A 469 -0.59 -2.55 8.27
CA GLY A 469 -0.87 -1.78 9.48
C GLY A 469 -1.05 -0.27 9.29
N PHE A 470 -0.71 0.31 8.13
CA PHE A 470 -0.74 1.76 7.88
C PHE A 470 -2.11 2.38 8.21
N LYS A 471 -3.20 1.85 7.62
CA LYS A 471 -4.58 2.32 7.87
C LYS A 471 -4.95 2.28 9.35
N ARG A 472 -4.62 1.17 10.02
CA ARG A 472 -5.00 0.95 11.44
C ARG A 472 -4.26 1.92 12.35
N ARG A 473 -2.97 2.15 12.10
CA ARG A 473 -2.17 3.11 12.85
C ARG A 473 -2.66 4.54 12.61
N LEU A 474 -2.88 4.94 11.35
CA LEU A 474 -3.38 6.27 11.02
C LEU A 474 -4.75 6.53 11.67
N ALA A 475 -5.69 5.58 11.57
CA ALA A 475 -6.99 5.67 12.22
C ALA A 475 -6.87 5.86 13.75
N ARG A 476 -6.01 5.05 14.41
CA ARG A 476 -5.75 5.14 15.84
C ARG A 476 -5.23 6.53 16.22
N GLU A 477 -4.20 7.02 15.54
CA GLU A 477 -3.54 8.30 15.83
C GLU A 477 -4.48 9.50 15.63
N LEU A 478 -5.35 9.44 14.62
CA LEU A 478 -6.37 10.47 14.38
C LEU A 478 -7.43 10.48 15.49
N VAL A 479 -7.95 9.31 15.86
CA VAL A 479 -8.98 9.17 16.90
C VAL A 479 -8.45 9.53 18.29
N LEU A 480 -7.20 9.15 18.61
CA LEU A 480 -6.57 9.52 19.88
C LEU A 480 -6.39 11.03 20.03
N ARG A 481 -6.05 11.73 18.93
CA ARG A 481 -5.95 13.20 18.93
C ARG A 481 -7.32 13.88 18.87
N ARG A 482 -8.29 13.25 18.20
CA ARG A 482 -9.65 13.76 17.97
C ARG A 482 -10.70 12.66 18.06
N HIS A 483 -11.27 12.52 19.26
CA HIS A 483 -12.25 11.49 19.58
C HIS A 483 -13.56 11.60 18.77
N ASP A 484 -13.89 12.79 18.26
CA ASP A 484 -15.06 13.07 17.41
C ASP A 484 -14.96 12.41 16.02
N LEU A 485 -13.77 11.98 15.60
CA LEU A 485 -13.53 11.24 14.36
C LEU A 485 -13.90 9.76 14.46
N LEU A 486 -14.16 9.24 15.67
CA LEU A 486 -14.52 7.85 15.88
C LEU A 486 -15.78 7.48 15.09
N GLY A 487 -15.69 6.43 14.26
CA GLY A 487 -16.78 5.97 13.41
C GLY A 487 -17.09 6.84 12.18
N ARG A 488 -16.34 7.95 11.98
CA ARG A 488 -16.53 8.86 10.85
C ARG A 488 -15.48 8.69 9.74
N LEU A 489 -14.32 8.12 10.06
CA LEU A 489 -13.23 7.90 9.12
C LEU A 489 -13.54 6.73 8.18
N ARG A 490 -13.62 7.00 6.87
CA ARG A 490 -13.69 5.97 5.83
C ARG A 490 -12.43 6.01 4.98
N PHE A 491 -11.56 5.03 5.14
CA PHE A 491 -10.36 4.92 4.32
C PHE A 491 -10.66 4.21 3.00
N CYS A 492 -10.30 4.84 1.89
CA CYS A 492 -10.44 4.33 0.55
C CYS A 492 -9.05 4.09 -0.06
N GLU A 493 -8.91 3.04 -0.85
CA GLU A 493 -7.76 2.87 -1.73
C GLU A 493 -8.28 2.78 -3.16
N PRO A 494 -7.67 3.49 -4.12
CA PRO A 494 -8.05 3.36 -5.52
C PRO A 494 -7.80 1.92 -5.96
N ALA A 495 -8.80 1.32 -6.61
CA ALA A 495 -8.75 -0.06 -7.08
C ALA A 495 -7.76 -0.27 -8.24
N THR A 496 -7.33 0.82 -8.88
CA THR A 496 -6.46 0.85 -10.04
C THR A 496 -5.28 1.79 -9.81
N THR A 497 -4.28 1.76 -10.70
CA THR A 497 -3.14 2.67 -10.62
C THR A 497 -3.58 4.12 -10.85
N GLY A 498 -2.75 5.08 -10.41
CA GLY A 498 -3.02 6.51 -10.67
C GLY A 498 -3.14 6.82 -12.18
N TYR A 499 -2.33 6.16 -13.01
CA TYR A 499 -2.45 6.25 -14.47
C TYR A 499 -3.81 5.73 -14.98
N ALA A 500 -4.25 4.55 -14.53
CA ALA A 500 -5.56 4.01 -14.91
C ALA A 500 -6.72 4.91 -14.45
N SER A 501 -6.57 5.53 -13.28
CA SER A 501 -7.49 6.56 -12.79
C SER A 501 -7.54 7.77 -13.74
N ALA A 502 -6.38 8.21 -14.26
CA ALA A 502 -6.31 9.32 -15.22
C ALA A 502 -6.94 8.96 -16.57
N CYS A 503 -6.80 7.70 -17.01
CA CYS A 503 -7.51 7.19 -18.19
C CYS A 503 -9.03 7.26 -18.01
N THR A 504 -9.57 6.93 -16.82
CA THR A 504 -11.00 7.08 -16.53
C THR A 504 -11.44 8.54 -16.63
N VAL A 505 -10.67 9.48 -16.07
CA VAL A 505 -10.95 10.92 -16.22
C VAL A 505 -10.86 11.36 -17.69
N GLY A 506 -9.96 10.77 -18.47
CA GLY A 506 -9.87 11.03 -19.91
C GLY A 506 -11.08 10.56 -20.70
N ARG A 507 -11.74 9.47 -20.27
CA ARG A 507 -12.95 8.94 -20.93
C ARG A 507 -14.21 9.73 -20.61
N PHE A 508 -14.35 10.18 -19.37
CA PHE A 508 -15.61 10.73 -18.85
C PHE A 508 -15.51 12.21 -18.43
N GLY A 509 -14.37 12.84 -18.65
CA GLY A 509 -14.13 14.23 -18.26
C GLY A 509 -14.61 15.21 -19.31
N ASP A 510 -15.40 16.19 -18.87
CA ASP A 510 -16.04 17.17 -19.77
C ASP A 510 -15.31 18.53 -19.82
N ALA A 511 -14.39 18.79 -18.89
CA ALA A 511 -13.71 20.08 -18.73
C ALA A 511 -12.43 20.21 -19.57
N TRP A 512 -12.56 20.28 -20.89
CA TRP A 512 -11.45 20.45 -21.83
C TRP A 512 -11.08 21.93 -22.04
N ILE A 513 -9.79 22.25 -21.91
CA ILE A 513 -9.23 23.55 -22.29
C ILE A 513 -8.84 23.45 -23.76
N THR A 514 -9.32 24.37 -24.60
CA THR A 514 -8.93 24.47 -26.01
C THR A 514 -8.02 25.67 -26.24
N GLN A 515 -7.30 25.68 -27.37
CA GLN A 515 -6.39 26.76 -27.76
C GLN A 515 -7.06 28.13 -27.89
#